data_AF-A0A3C1PN06-F1
#
_entry.id   AF-A0A3C1PN06-F1
#
_cell.length_a   1.000
_cell.length_b   1.000
_cell.length_c   1.000
_cell.angle_alpha   90.00
_cell.angle_beta   90.00
_cell.angle_gamma   90.00
#
_symmetry.space_group_name_H-M   'P 1'
#
loop_
_entity.id
_entity.type
_entity.pdbx_description
1 polymer ?
#
loop_
_entity_poly.entity_id
_entity_poly.type
_entity_poly.pdbx_seq_one_letter_code
_entity_poly.pdbx_strand_id
1 'polypeptide(L)'
;MWFKSKSEIQKTVAELNYKTDQNGIVNRMLRENGAWNSHLENTKQAILQFSEEKKGTCVVLGSGWLLDVPLNELSEQFSKVYLVDIVHPAHSKTKVQKYSNVELIVADITCGLAGFVHSNKINSVAELCEIVEKQFSPTPNEFFSNMLKIDFPDFVVSVNLLNQLDILITEYLIEQYAFKNEELTMLRKSIQAAHLALLPAESSCLITDFYKREYNLQSDEFLQKENLIFANLAYNNAESTWLWNFDSTGTYAENKKIIFEVASFRM
;
A
#
# COMPACT_ATOMS: atom_id res chain seq x y z
N MET A 1 -16.38 -14.90 -2.95
CA MET A 1 -16.14 -14.96 -4.41
C MET A 1 -14.86 -14.18 -4.69
N TRP A 2 -13.71 -14.74 -4.29
CA TRP A 2 -12.44 -14.01 -4.11
C TRP A 2 -11.48 -14.14 -5.31
N PHE A 3 -11.83 -15.03 -6.24
CA PHE A 3 -11.00 -15.41 -7.37
C PHE A 3 -11.36 -14.56 -8.57
N LYS A 4 -10.56 -13.51 -8.81
CA LYS A 4 -10.60 -12.80 -10.08
C LYS A 4 -9.56 -13.38 -11.03
N SER A 5 -10.01 -13.70 -12.23
CA SER A 5 -9.14 -14.05 -13.35
C SER A 5 -8.19 -12.88 -13.66
N LYS A 6 -7.05 -13.20 -14.30
CA LYS A 6 -6.09 -12.20 -14.76
C LYS A 6 -6.74 -11.11 -15.64
N SER A 7 -7.75 -11.47 -16.43
CA SER A 7 -8.55 -10.53 -17.24
C SER A 7 -9.38 -9.57 -16.39
N GLU A 8 -9.98 -10.03 -15.30
CA GLU A 8 -10.77 -9.17 -14.41
C GLU A 8 -9.91 -8.18 -13.63
N ILE A 9 -8.70 -8.60 -13.23
CA ILE A 9 -7.72 -7.69 -12.61
C ILE A 9 -7.26 -6.65 -13.63
N GLN A 10 -6.95 -7.04 -14.87
CA GLN A 10 -6.55 -6.09 -15.92
C GLN A 10 -7.62 -5.04 -16.21
N LYS A 11 -8.90 -5.45 -16.18
CA LYS A 11 -10.04 -4.56 -16.33
C LYS A 11 -10.10 -3.55 -15.18
N THR A 12 -10.04 -4.04 -13.93
CA THR A 12 -10.00 -3.22 -12.71
C THR A 12 -8.86 -2.19 -12.75
N VAL A 13 -7.66 -2.62 -13.16
CA VAL A 13 -6.47 -1.77 -13.29
C VAL A 13 -6.68 -0.63 -14.28
N ALA A 14 -7.36 -0.88 -15.40
CA ALA A 14 -7.64 0.13 -16.40
C ALA A 14 -8.71 1.12 -15.93
N GLU A 15 -9.78 0.60 -15.33
CA GLU A 15 -10.96 1.39 -14.98
C GLU A 15 -10.74 2.29 -13.76
N LEU A 16 -9.91 1.87 -12.81
CA LEU A 16 -9.54 2.65 -11.63
C LEU A 16 -8.19 3.36 -11.77
N ASN A 17 -7.65 3.48 -12.98
CA ASN A 17 -6.44 4.27 -13.27
C ASN A 17 -5.15 3.88 -12.54
N TYR A 18 -5.04 2.65 -12.01
CA TYR A 18 -3.86 2.16 -11.26
C TYR A 18 -2.52 2.36 -12.01
N LYS A 19 -2.51 2.22 -13.34
CA LYS A 19 -1.28 2.44 -14.13
C LYS A 19 -0.83 3.90 -14.13
N THR A 20 -1.79 4.82 -14.22
CA THR A 20 -1.50 6.26 -14.23
C THR A 20 -0.94 6.68 -12.89
N ASP A 21 -1.55 6.20 -11.80
CA ASP A 21 -1.07 6.46 -10.45
C ASP A 21 0.36 5.93 -10.22
N GLN A 22 0.64 4.66 -10.58
CA GLN A 22 1.98 4.09 -10.47
C GLN A 22 3.04 4.86 -11.26
N ASN A 23 2.72 5.32 -12.48
CA ASN A 23 3.63 6.16 -13.26
C ASN A 23 3.85 7.53 -12.60
N GLY A 24 2.84 8.07 -11.92
CA GLY A 24 2.93 9.27 -11.12
C GLY A 24 4.01 9.15 -10.03
N ILE A 25 4.08 8.02 -9.33
CA ILE A 25 5.07 7.77 -8.26
C ILE A 25 6.51 7.88 -8.80
N VAL A 26 6.86 7.13 -9.85
CA VAL A 26 8.25 7.13 -10.36
C VAL A 26 8.64 8.48 -10.95
N ASN A 27 7.69 9.15 -11.63
CA ASN A 27 7.93 10.48 -12.19
C ASN A 27 8.18 11.52 -11.10
N ARG A 28 7.47 11.44 -9.96
CA ARG A 28 7.72 12.30 -8.80
C ARG A 28 9.10 12.02 -8.20
N MET A 29 9.42 10.75 -7.95
CA MET A 29 10.72 10.35 -7.41
C MET A 29 11.88 10.91 -8.24
N LEU A 30 11.80 10.80 -9.57
CA LEU A 30 12.82 11.32 -10.49
C LEU A 30 12.96 12.85 -10.40
N ARG A 31 11.87 13.60 -10.20
CA ARG A 31 11.90 15.06 -10.05
C ARG A 31 12.48 15.51 -8.72
N GLU A 32 12.24 14.75 -7.66
CA GLU A 32 12.71 15.05 -6.31
C GLU A 32 14.22 14.84 -6.13
N ASN A 33 14.92 14.35 -7.16
CA ASN A 33 16.38 14.35 -7.29
C ASN A 33 17.12 13.89 -6.01
N GLY A 34 16.68 12.77 -5.43
CA GLY A 34 17.29 12.17 -4.25
C GLY A 34 16.70 12.60 -2.91
N ALA A 35 15.73 13.53 -2.86
CA ALA A 35 15.06 13.90 -1.61
C ALA A 35 14.34 12.71 -0.94
N TRP A 36 14.01 11.67 -1.70
CA TRP A 36 13.39 10.44 -1.19
C TRP A 36 14.40 9.44 -0.60
N ASN A 37 15.72 9.62 -0.80
CA ASN A 37 16.72 8.61 -0.44
C ASN A 37 16.66 8.22 1.05
N SER A 38 16.47 9.20 1.94
CA SER A 38 16.34 8.91 3.38
C SER A 38 15.11 8.07 3.69
N HIS A 39 13.97 8.35 3.03
CA HIS A 39 12.76 7.55 3.18
C HIS A 39 12.95 6.14 2.64
N LEU A 40 13.55 5.98 1.46
CA LEU A 40 13.81 4.67 0.86
C LEU A 40 14.74 3.83 1.74
N GLU A 41 15.79 4.45 2.30
CA GLU A 41 16.74 3.76 3.18
C GLU A 41 16.10 3.36 4.51
N ASN A 42 15.39 4.28 5.17
CA ASN A 42 14.70 3.97 6.43
C ASN A 42 13.66 2.86 6.25
N THR A 43 12.94 2.86 5.12
CA THR A 43 11.96 1.80 4.80
C THR A 43 12.66 0.44 4.65
N LYS A 44 13.79 0.38 3.93
CA LYS A 44 14.58 -0.85 3.81
C LYS A 44 15.10 -1.33 5.16
N GLN A 45 15.68 -0.43 5.95
CA GLN A 45 16.23 -0.78 7.26
C GLN A 45 15.15 -1.28 8.21
N ALA A 46 13.97 -0.65 8.23
CA ALA A 46 12.84 -1.16 9.00
C ALA A 46 12.50 -2.60 8.57
N ILE A 47 12.30 -2.85 7.27
CA ILE A 47 12.00 -4.19 6.75
C ILE A 47 13.04 -5.22 7.20
N LEU A 48 14.33 -4.89 7.09
CA LEU A 48 15.42 -5.77 7.49
C LEU A 48 15.41 -6.05 8.99
N GLN A 49 15.26 -5.03 9.82
CA GLN A 49 15.19 -5.14 11.28
C GLN A 49 14.02 -6.05 11.72
N PHE A 50 12.84 -5.91 11.12
CA PHE A 50 11.70 -6.77 11.43
C PHE A 50 11.90 -8.22 10.95
N SER A 51 12.75 -8.41 9.94
CA SER A 51 12.99 -9.71 9.33
C SER A 51 14.10 -10.52 10.00
N GLU A 52 15.00 -9.93 10.81
CA GLU A 52 16.29 -10.53 11.25
C GLU A 52 16.24 -12.02 11.62
N GLU A 53 15.27 -12.42 12.45
CA GLU A 53 15.13 -13.80 12.94
C GLU A 53 14.20 -14.68 12.09
N LYS A 54 13.53 -14.10 11.09
CA LYS A 54 12.58 -14.79 10.22
C LYS A 54 13.31 -15.47 9.05
N LYS A 55 12.86 -16.66 8.67
CA LYS A 55 13.36 -17.46 7.54
C LYS A 55 12.16 -18.10 6.83
N GLY A 56 12.38 -18.85 5.76
CA GLY A 56 11.32 -19.53 5.03
C GLY A 56 10.70 -18.63 3.95
N THR A 57 9.39 -18.38 4.01
CA THR A 57 8.65 -17.62 2.99
C THR A 57 8.40 -16.17 3.44
N CYS A 58 8.87 -15.21 2.65
CA CYS A 58 8.56 -13.78 2.81
C CYS A 58 7.54 -13.34 1.75
N VAL A 59 6.55 -12.53 2.15
CA VAL A 59 5.58 -11.91 1.25
C VAL A 59 5.63 -10.40 1.40
N VAL A 60 5.87 -9.67 0.31
CA VAL A 60 5.83 -8.21 0.27
C VAL A 60 4.56 -7.76 -0.46
N LEU A 61 3.59 -7.26 0.31
CA LEU A 61 2.37 -6.63 -0.15
C LEU A 61 2.66 -5.16 -0.52
N GLY A 62 2.33 -4.77 -1.75
CA GLY A 62 2.55 -3.40 -2.26
C GLY A 62 3.94 -3.22 -2.86
N SER A 63 4.46 -4.27 -3.49
CA SER A 63 5.86 -4.29 -3.94
C SER A 63 6.17 -3.33 -5.11
N GLY A 64 5.15 -2.93 -5.89
CA GLY A 64 5.20 -1.90 -6.95
C GLY A 64 6.52 -1.81 -7.72
N TRP A 65 7.18 -0.65 -7.60
CA TRP A 65 8.43 -0.30 -8.29
C TRP A 65 9.70 -0.89 -7.64
N LEU A 66 9.60 -1.52 -6.47
CA LEU A 66 10.73 -2.07 -5.71
C LEU A 66 11.83 -1.03 -5.40
N LEU A 67 11.41 0.19 -5.05
CA LEU A 67 12.31 1.32 -4.73
C LEU A 67 12.87 1.19 -3.31
N ASP A 68 12.00 0.82 -2.39
CA ASP A 68 12.14 0.77 -0.93
C ASP A 68 12.16 -0.67 -0.38
N VAL A 69 11.99 -1.67 -1.24
CA VAL A 69 12.10 -3.10 -0.88
C VAL A 69 13.57 -3.55 -0.97
N PRO A 70 14.20 -4.06 0.12
CA PRO A 70 15.57 -4.58 0.13
C PRO A 70 15.61 -6.00 -0.50
N LEU A 71 15.33 -6.06 -1.80
CA LEU A 71 15.07 -7.33 -2.48
C LEU A 71 16.28 -8.29 -2.46
N ASN A 72 17.50 -7.77 -2.50
CA ASN A 72 18.69 -8.63 -2.51
C ASN A 72 18.80 -9.38 -1.18
N GLU A 73 18.75 -8.63 -0.10
CA GLU A 73 18.83 -9.08 1.28
C GLU A 73 17.70 -10.06 1.60
N LEU A 74 16.45 -9.73 1.21
CA LEU A 74 15.32 -10.65 1.37
C LEU A 74 15.51 -11.94 0.57
N SER A 75 16.06 -11.88 -0.64
CA SER A 75 16.31 -13.09 -1.43
C SER A 75 17.41 -13.98 -0.84
N GLU A 76 18.41 -13.40 -0.18
CA GLU A 76 19.48 -14.16 0.48
C GLU A 76 18.99 -14.78 1.80
N GLN A 77 18.06 -14.11 2.47
CA GLN A 77 17.56 -14.51 3.78
C GLN A 77 16.43 -15.56 3.74
N PHE A 78 15.55 -15.48 2.74
CA PHE A 78 14.34 -16.31 2.66
C PHE A 78 14.47 -17.37 1.57
N SER A 79 13.90 -18.56 1.80
CA SER A 79 13.89 -19.63 0.80
C SER A 79 12.95 -19.30 -0.37
N LYS A 80 11.95 -18.45 -0.14
CA LYS A 80 11.02 -17.95 -1.15
C LYS A 80 10.59 -16.52 -0.81
N VAL A 81 10.53 -15.65 -1.81
CA VAL A 81 10.01 -14.28 -1.67
C VAL A 81 8.89 -14.07 -2.71
N TYR A 82 7.71 -13.69 -2.25
CA TYR A 82 6.61 -13.28 -3.12
C TYR A 82 6.45 -11.77 -3.08
N LEU A 83 6.41 -11.16 -4.26
CA LEU A 83 6.15 -9.74 -4.45
C LEU A 83 4.74 -9.59 -5.00
N VAL A 84 3.86 -8.99 -4.20
CA VAL A 84 2.43 -8.90 -4.48
C VAL A 84 2.08 -7.45 -4.77
N ASP A 85 1.44 -7.23 -5.91
CA ASP A 85 0.94 -5.92 -6.32
C ASP A 85 -0.12 -6.11 -7.41
N ILE A 86 -1.05 -5.16 -7.53
CA ILE A 86 -2.06 -5.16 -8.59
C ILE A 86 -1.43 -4.83 -9.95
N VAL A 87 -0.32 -4.07 -9.96
CA VAL A 87 0.46 -3.78 -11.18
C VAL A 87 1.95 -3.87 -10.87
N HIS A 88 2.65 -4.70 -11.65
CA HIS A 88 4.13 -4.74 -11.64
C HIS A 88 4.70 -4.03 -12.87
N PRO A 89 5.44 -2.92 -12.68
CA PRO A 89 6.15 -2.22 -13.74
C PRO A 89 7.15 -3.13 -14.48
N ALA A 90 7.43 -2.79 -15.74
CA ALA A 90 8.39 -3.56 -16.56
C ALA A 90 9.79 -3.62 -15.91
N HIS A 91 10.22 -2.53 -15.28
CA HIS A 91 11.47 -2.48 -14.54
C HIS A 91 11.51 -3.50 -13.39
N SER A 92 10.46 -3.58 -12.58
CA SER A 92 10.35 -4.55 -11.48
C SER A 92 10.41 -6.00 -12.00
N LYS A 93 9.71 -6.28 -13.12
CA LYS A 93 9.75 -7.60 -13.77
C LYS A 93 11.15 -8.01 -14.19
N THR A 94 11.89 -7.11 -14.83
CA THR A 94 13.28 -7.38 -15.25
C THR A 94 14.20 -7.53 -14.03
N LYS A 95 14.03 -6.70 -12.99
CA LYS A 95 14.84 -6.77 -11.76
C LYS A 95 14.71 -8.14 -11.08
N VAL A 96 13.50 -8.69 -11.03
CA VAL A 96 13.19 -9.97 -10.37
C VAL A 96 13.82 -11.18 -11.08
N GLN A 97 14.04 -11.12 -12.39
CA GLN A 97 14.64 -12.24 -13.16
C GLN A 97 16.05 -12.64 -12.69
N LYS A 98 16.72 -11.78 -11.90
CA LYS A 98 18.04 -12.07 -11.32
C LYS A 98 17.97 -13.07 -10.15
N TYR A 99 16.79 -13.30 -9.59
CA TYR A 99 16.60 -14.07 -8.37
C TYR A 99 15.77 -15.32 -8.67
N SER A 100 16.32 -16.50 -8.36
CA SER A 100 15.65 -17.79 -8.62
C SER A 100 14.53 -18.12 -7.64
N ASN A 101 14.52 -17.47 -6.48
CA ASN A 101 13.56 -17.68 -5.39
C ASN A 101 12.56 -16.53 -5.23
N VAL A 102 12.52 -15.56 -6.15
CA VAL A 102 11.58 -14.43 -6.10
C VAL A 102 10.50 -14.59 -7.16
N GLU A 103 9.24 -14.41 -6.78
CA GLU A 103 8.10 -14.54 -7.69
C GLU A 103 7.14 -13.35 -7.59
N LEU A 104 6.61 -12.91 -8.73
CA LEU A 104 5.62 -11.84 -8.81
C LEU A 104 4.20 -12.42 -8.82
N ILE A 105 3.36 -11.96 -7.89
CA ILE A 105 1.93 -12.31 -7.85
C ILE A 105 1.12 -11.05 -8.16
N VAL A 106 0.37 -11.08 -9.26
CA VAL A 106 -0.56 -10.01 -9.60
C VAL A 106 -1.87 -10.22 -8.84
N ALA A 107 -2.15 -9.38 -7.86
CA ALA A 107 -3.36 -9.49 -7.03
C ALA A 107 -3.87 -8.13 -6.57
N ASP A 108 -5.20 -7.99 -6.47
CA ASP A 108 -5.85 -6.86 -5.85
C ASP A 108 -5.89 -7.06 -4.33
N ILE A 109 -5.01 -6.36 -3.59
CA ILE A 109 -4.84 -6.50 -2.14
C ILE A 109 -6.06 -6.00 -1.35
N THR A 110 -6.99 -5.27 -2.00
CA THR A 110 -8.32 -4.97 -1.42
C THR A 110 -9.28 -6.18 -1.48
N CYS A 111 -8.75 -7.36 -1.75
CA CYS A 111 -9.45 -8.64 -1.84
C CYS A 111 -10.58 -8.67 -2.89
N GLY A 112 -10.47 -7.84 -3.92
CA GLY A 112 -11.45 -7.77 -5.01
C GLY A 112 -12.44 -6.61 -4.91
N LEU A 113 -12.40 -5.83 -3.82
CA LEU A 113 -13.25 -4.65 -3.60
C LEU A 113 -13.12 -3.64 -4.73
N ALA A 114 -11.90 -3.35 -5.20
CA ALA A 114 -11.65 -2.39 -6.27
C ALA A 114 -12.48 -2.72 -7.53
N GLY A 115 -12.43 -3.98 -8.00
CA GLY A 115 -13.27 -4.35 -9.15
C GLY A 115 -14.76 -4.54 -8.80
N PHE A 116 -15.11 -4.72 -7.52
CA PHE A 116 -16.52 -4.77 -7.08
C PHE A 116 -17.19 -3.40 -7.19
N VAL A 117 -16.55 -2.34 -6.68
CA VAL A 117 -17.09 -0.98 -6.73
C VAL A 117 -17.26 -0.50 -8.17
N HIS A 118 -16.37 -0.95 -9.06
CA HIS A 118 -16.53 -0.67 -10.48
C HIS A 118 -17.75 -1.40 -11.08
N SER A 119 -17.87 -2.70 -10.82
CA SER A 119 -18.81 -3.57 -11.55
C SER A 119 -20.24 -3.54 -11.01
N ASN A 120 -20.47 -2.90 -9.86
CA ASN A 120 -21.75 -2.90 -9.18
C ASN A 120 -22.21 -1.48 -8.88
N LYS A 121 -23.52 -1.28 -8.92
CA LYS A 121 -24.13 -0.02 -8.48
C LYS A 121 -24.04 0.08 -6.96
N ILE A 122 -23.50 1.19 -6.47
CA ILE A 122 -23.40 1.47 -5.03
C ILE A 122 -24.53 2.42 -4.63
N ASN A 123 -25.39 2.00 -3.69
CA ASN A 123 -26.52 2.84 -3.27
C ASN A 123 -26.18 3.72 -2.07
N SER A 124 -25.31 3.26 -1.18
CA SER A 124 -24.85 4.03 -0.02
C SER A 124 -23.47 3.58 0.47
N VAL A 125 -22.77 4.46 1.18
CA VAL A 125 -21.49 4.11 1.81
C VAL A 125 -21.67 3.08 2.93
N ALA A 126 -22.76 3.15 3.68
CA ALA A 126 -23.05 2.21 4.76
C ALA A 126 -23.21 0.76 4.25
N GLU A 127 -23.94 0.58 3.15
CA GLU A 127 -24.05 -0.71 2.44
C GLU A 127 -22.68 -1.22 2.03
N LEU A 128 -21.83 -0.35 1.47
CA LEU A 128 -20.49 -0.75 1.03
C LEU A 128 -19.59 -1.15 2.20
N CYS A 129 -19.66 -0.46 3.34
CA CYS A 129 -18.92 -0.86 4.55
C CYS A 129 -19.32 -2.27 5.03
N GLU A 130 -20.62 -2.59 5.02
CA GLU A 130 -21.13 -3.92 5.38
C GLU A 130 -20.64 -4.99 4.39
N ILE A 131 -20.61 -4.66 3.10
CA ILE A 131 -20.07 -5.54 2.06
C ILE A 131 -18.57 -5.79 2.28
N VAL A 132 -17.78 -4.76 2.61
CA VAL A 132 -16.35 -4.89 2.91
C VAL A 132 -16.16 -5.90 4.03
N GLU A 133 -16.83 -5.71 5.16
CA GLU A 133 -16.71 -6.57 6.33
C GLU A 133 -17.10 -8.03 6.04
N LYS A 134 -18.17 -8.25 5.26
CA LYS A 134 -18.70 -9.60 5.01
C LYS A 134 -18.05 -10.34 3.85
N GLN A 135 -17.52 -9.61 2.85
CA GLN A 135 -17.12 -10.20 1.57
C GLN A 135 -15.68 -9.89 1.16
N PHE A 136 -15.05 -8.88 1.75
CA PHE A 136 -13.70 -8.41 1.39
C PHE A 136 -12.73 -8.34 2.57
N SER A 137 -13.10 -8.95 3.70
CA SER A 137 -12.27 -9.13 4.89
C SER A 137 -12.02 -10.63 5.17
N PRO A 138 -11.18 -11.31 4.38
CA PRO A 138 -10.89 -12.72 4.59
C PRO A 138 -10.00 -12.89 5.81
N THR A 139 -9.93 -14.09 6.36
CA THR A 139 -8.88 -14.45 7.32
C THR A 139 -7.50 -14.44 6.64
N PRO A 140 -6.38 -14.25 7.38
CA PRO A 140 -5.04 -14.37 6.82
C PRO A 140 -4.83 -15.68 6.05
N ASN A 141 -5.32 -16.81 6.58
CA ASN A 141 -5.17 -18.10 5.92
C ASN A 141 -5.93 -18.18 4.59
N GLU A 142 -7.14 -17.62 4.52
CA GLU A 142 -7.88 -17.53 3.26
C GLU A 142 -7.18 -16.61 2.26
N PHE A 143 -6.62 -15.49 2.70
CA PHE A 143 -5.89 -14.58 1.83
C PHE A 143 -4.67 -15.27 1.20
N PHE A 144 -3.80 -15.89 2.00
CA PHE A 144 -2.58 -16.52 1.47
C PHE A 144 -2.88 -17.82 0.70
N SER A 145 -3.63 -18.75 1.31
CA SER A 145 -3.88 -20.07 0.71
C SER A 145 -4.90 -20.03 -0.40
N ASN A 146 -6.03 -19.33 -0.20
CA ASN A 146 -7.07 -19.28 -1.21
C ASN A 146 -6.70 -18.26 -2.24
N MET A 147 -6.51 -16.99 -1.90
CA MET A 147 -6.40 -15.92 -2.90
C MET A 147 -5.02 -15.86 -3.59
N LEU A 148 -3.93 -15.90 -2.83
CA LEU A 148 -2.57 -15.84 -3.40
C LEU A 148 -2.03 -17.20 -3.87
N LYS A 149 -2.66 -18.31 -3.46
CA LYS A 149 -2.24 -19.69 -3.80
C LYS A 149 -0.83 -20.02 -3.32
N ILE A 150 -0.46 -19.52 -2.16
CA ILE A 150 0.82 -19.79 -1.51
C ILE A 150 0.60 -20.39 -0.12
N ASP A 151 1.62 -21.09 0.38
CA ASP A 151 1.65 -21.51 1.77
C ASP A 151 1.66 -20.30 2.71
N PHE A 152 1.22 -20.51 3.95
CA PHE A 152 1.19 -19.46 4.95
C PHE A 152 2.60 -18.90 5.17
N PRO A 153 2.81 -17.57 5.09
CA PRO A 153 4.14 -16.99 5.12
C PRO A 153 4.71 -16.91 6.53
N ASP A 154 6.04 -16.97 6.63
CA ASP A 154 6.80 -16.79 7.86
C ASP A 154 7.04 -15.30 8.19
N PHE A 155 7.02 -14.45 7.16
CA PHE A 155 7.15 -13.01 7.29
C PHE A 155 6.34 -12.26 6.22
N VAL A 156 5.61 -11.24 6.64
CA VAL A 156 4.81 -10.39 5.74
C VAL A 156 5.27 -8.94 5.87
N VAL A 157 5.46 -8.27 4.75
CA VAL A 157 5.72 -6.83 4.69
C VAL A 157 4.53 -6.18 4.01
N SER A 158 3.88 -5.23 4.67
CA SER A 158 2.93 -4.31 4.06
C SER A 158 3.59 -2.94 3.95
N VAL A 159 4.17 -2.63 2.78
CA VAL A 159 4.96 -1.41 2.59
C VAL A 159 4.17 -0.36 1.82
N ASN A 160 4.01 0.82 2.43
CA ASN A 160 3.37 2.00 1.85
C ASN A 160 1.96 1.75 1.28
N LEU A 161 1.23 0.76 1.83
CA LEU A 161 -0.10 0.38 1.36
C LEU A 161 -1.25 0.99 2.15
N LEU A 162 -1.16 1.02 3.48
CA LEU A 162 -2.35 1.17 4.32
C LEU A 162 -3.13 2.45 4.02
N ASN A 163 -2.48 3.60 3.87
CA ASN A 163 -3.18 4.83 3.47
C ASN A 163 -3.60 4.86 1.99
N GLN A 164 -2.95 4.06 1.13
CA GLN A 164 -3.10 4.12 -0.33
C GLN A 164 -4.20 3.19 -0.85
N LEU A 165 -4.49 2.09 -0.15
CA LEU A 165 -5.45 1.06 -0.56
C LEU A 165 -6.84 1.62 -0.90
N ASP A 166 -7.27 2.65 -0.19
CA ASP A 166 -8.59 3.25 -0.33
C ASP A 166 -8.66 4.43 -1.32
N ILE A 167 -7.53 5.01 -1.72
CA ILE A 167 -7.49 6.27 -2.50
C ILE A 167 -8.25 6.15 -3.81
N LEU A 168 -7.82 5.26 -4.72
CA LEU A 168 -8.42 5.12 -6.04
C LEU A 168 -9.89 4.65 -5.98
N ILE A 169 -10.25 3.89 -4.94
CA ILE A 169 -11.63 3.47 -4.69
C ILE A 169 -12.48 4.70 -4.34
N THR A 170 -12.01 5.53 -3.40
CA THR A 170 -12.73 6.74 -3.01
C THR A 170 -12.82 7.78 -4.12
N GLU A 171 -11.76 7.99 -4.89
CA GLU A 171 -11.76 8.88 -6.06
C GLU A 171 -12.82 8.45 -7.08
N TYR A 172 -12.85 7.15 -7.43
CA TYR A 172 -13.87 6.61 -8.32
C TYR A 172 -15.29 6.81 -7.78
N LEU A 173 -15.51 6.59 -6.48
CA LEU A 173 -16.82 6.76 -5.87
C LEU A 173 -17.29 8.23 -5.87
N ILE A 174 -16.38 9.17 -5.67
CA ILE A 174 -16.65 10.61 -5.78
C ILE A 174 -17.04 10.95 -7.22
N GLU A 175 -16.24 10.50 -8.19
CA GLU A 175 -16.47 10.80 -9.61
C GLU A 175 -17.78 10.20 -10.15
N GLN A 176 -18.10 8.96 -9.79
CA GLN A 176 -19.25 8.25 -10.34
C GLN A 176 -20.56 8.51 -9.59
N TYR A 177 -20.50 8.75 -8.27
CA TYR A 177 -21.69 8.81 -7.42
C TYR A 177 -21.82 10.12 -6.62
N ALA A 178 -20.85 11.04 -6.71
CA ALA A 178 -20.83 12.31 -5.98
C ALA A 178 -20.93 12.16 -4.45
N PHE A 179 -20.44 11.05 -3.90
CA PHE A 179 -20.29 10.91 -2.44
C PHE A 179 -19.30 11.94 -1.89
N LYS A 180 -19.52 12.38 -0.66
CA LYS A 180 -18.65 13.35 0.00
C LYS A 180 -17.53 12.67 0.79
N ASN A 181 -16.42 13.38 0.97
CA ASN A 181 -15.26 12.88 1.72
C ASN A 181 -15.60 12.49 3.15
N GLU A 182 -16.50 13.23 3.81
CA GLU A 182 -16.95 12.92 5.17
C GLU A 182 -17.69 11.58 5.22
N GLU A 183 -18.48 11.26 4.20
CA GLU A 183 -19.21 9.99 4.11
C GLU A 183 -18.24 8.82 3.90
N LEU A 184 -17.25 9.01 3.01
CA LEU A 184 -16.26 8.00 2.65
C LEU A 184 -15.26 7.69 3.77
N THR A 185 -15.12 8.56 4.78
CA THR A 185 -14.24 8.32 5.93
C THR A 185 -14.53 6.99 6.63
N MET A 186 -15.81 6.59 6.73
CA MET A 186 -16.16 5.27 7.29
C MET A 186 -15.71 4.12 6.40
N LEU A 187 -15.81 4.27 5.07
CA LEU A 187 -15.35 3.27 4.12
C LEU A 187 -13.83 3.11 4.16
N ARG A 188 -13.09 4.22 4.17
CA ARG A 188 -11.63 4.23 4.31
C ARG A 188 -11.21 3.47 5.56
N LYS A 189 -11.87 3.74 6.70
CA LYS A 189 -11.68 3.01 7.95
C LYS A 189 -11.93 1.51 7.79
N SER A 190 -13.03 1.10 7.14
CA SER A 190 -13.35 -0.31 6.92
C SER A 190 -12.32 -1.02 6.04
N ILE A 191 -11.87 -0.39 4.95
CA ILE A 191 -10.84 -0.94 4.05
C ILE A 191 -9.51 -1.12 4.79
N GLN A 192 -9.08 -0.08 5.51
CA GLN A 192 -7.85 -0.13 6.30
C GLN A 192 -7.91 -1.17 7.41
N ALA A 193 -9.04 -1.28 8.11
CA ALA A 193 -9.23 -2.29 9.15
C ALA A 193 -9.21 -3.71 8.59
N ALA A 194 -9.84 -3.93 7.42
CA ALA A 194 -9.79 -5.21 6.73
C ALA A 194 -8.34 -5.61 6.40
N HIS A 195 -7.55 -4.67 5.86
CA HIS A 195 -6.14 -4.92 5.55
C HIS A 195 -5.29 -5.21 6.79
N LEU A 196 -5.47 -4.46 7.88
CA LEU A 196 -4.77 -4.73 9.13
C LEU A 196 -5.08 -6.13 9.66
N ALA A 197 -6.32 -6.61 9.53
CA ALA A 197 -6.72 -7.95 9.94
C ALA A 197 -6.10 -9.07 9.07
N LEU A 198 -5.58 -8.75 7.87
CA LEU A 198 -4.87 -9.71 7.01
C LEU A 198 -3.44 -9.98 7.50
N LEU A 199 -2.84 -9.05 8.24
CA LEU A 199 -1.44 -9.12 8.63
C LEU A 199 -1.28 -10.09 9.81
N PRO A 200 -0.53 -11.21 9.65
CA PRO A 200 -0.28 -12.13 10.75
C PRO A 200 0.43 -11.44 11.92
N ALA A 201 -0.10 -11.61 13.13
CA ALA A 201 0.48 -11.06 14.34
C ALA A 201 1.88 -11.65 14.63
N GLU A 202 2.75 -10.81 15.19
CA GLU A 202 4.17 -11.01 15.49
C GLU A 202 5.06 -11.39 14.29
N SER A 203 4.48 -11.42 13.08
CA SER A 203 5.16 -11.87 11.85
C SER A 203 4.95 -10.92 10.69
N SER A 204 4.44 -9.72 10.95
CA SER A 204 4.31 -8.68 9.93
C SER A 204 5.03 -7.39 10.28
N CYS A 205 5.63 -6.80 9.26
CA CYS A 205 6.11 -5.43 9.24
C CYS A 205 5.11 -4.58 8.45
N LEU A 206 4.48 -3.62 9.10
CA LEU A 206 3.65 -2.61 8.45
C LEU A 206 4.45 -1.31 8.36
N ILE A 207 4.56 -0.72 7.18
CA ILE A 207 5.10 0.63 6.97
C ILE A 207 4.04 1.44 6.23
N THR A 208 3.71 2.62 6.76
CA THR A 208 2.70 3.50 6.17
C THR A 208 2.98 4.96 6.45
N ASP A 209 2.62 5.84 5.51
CA ASP A 209 2.49 7.26 5.81
C ASP A 209 1.30 7.45 6.74
N PHE A 210 1.52 8.14 7.84
CA PHE A 210 0.57 8.30 8.92
C PHE A 210 -0.06 9.68 8.94
N TYR A 211 0.78 10.70 8.75
CA TYR A 211 0.35 12.09 8.63
C TYR A 211 0.94 12.75 7.40
N LYS A 212 0.17 13.63 6.77
CA LYS A 212 0.66 14.55 5.74
C LYS A 212 0.81 15.93 6.35
N ARG A 213 1.99 16.52 6.26
CA ARG A 213 2.26 17.91 6.61
C ARG A 213 2.41 18.73 5.35
N GLU A 214 1.72 19.87 5.33
CA GLU A 214 1.81 20.84 4.25
C GLU A 214 2.48 22.11 4.76
N TYR A 215 3.45 22.59 4.00
CA TYR A 215 4.18 23.83 4.25
C TYR A 215 4.05 24.74 3.04
N ASN A 216 4.12 26.05 3.23
CA ASN A 216 4.26 26.99 2.13
C ASN A 216 5.64 26.80 1.48
N LEU A 217 5.69 26.70 0.15
CA LEU A 217 6.93 26.42 -0.58
C LEU A 217 7.98 27.54 -0.46
N GLN A 218 7.56 28.80 -0.31
CA GLN A 218 8.46 29.95 -0.31
C GLN A 218 8.89 30.36 1.10
N SER A 219 7.95 30.36 2.05
CA SER A 219 8.21 30.81 3.42
C SER A 219 8.60 29.70 4.40
N ASP A 220 8.49 28.42 3.99
CA ASP A 220 8.56 27.24 4.87
C ASP A 220 7.58 27.29 6.06
N GLU A 221 6.54 28.13 5.99
CA GLU A 221 5.51 28.23 7.02
C GLU A 221 4.65 26.96 7.06
N PHE A 222 4.42 26.42 8.26
CA PHE A 222 3.52 25.29 8.45
C PHE A 222 2.06 25.70 8.18
N LEU A 223 1.39 24.98 7.29
CA LEU A 223 0.01 25.25 6.91
C LEU A 223 -0.95 24.34 7.66
N GLN A 224 -0.77 23.02 7.53
CA GLN A 224 -1.66 22.04 8.13
C GLN A 224 -1.03 20.66 8.27
N LYS A 225 -1.66 19.84 9.12
CA LYS A 225 -1.36 18.42 9.32
C LYS A 225 -2.64 17.62 9.18
N GLU A 226 -2.65 16.69 8.24
CA GLU A 226 -3.77 15.80 7.94
C GLU A 226 -3.45 14.38 8.41
N ASN A 227 -4.46 13.69 8.97
CA ASN A 227 -4.37 12.29 9.35
C ASN A 227 -4.74 11.39 8.16
N LEU A 228 -3.90 10.41 7.84
CA LEU A 228 -4.08 9.50 6.71
C LEU A 228 -4.64 8.12 7.11
N ILE A 229 -4.60 7.79 8.41
CA ILE A 229 -5.00 6.48 8.94
C ILE A 229 -6.31 6.60 9.72
N PHE A 230 -7.36 5.97 9.21
CA PHE A 230 -8.71 6.00 9.78
C PHE A 230 -9.03 4.75 10.61
N ALA A 231 -8.26 3.67 10.42
CA ALA A 231 -8.36 2.46 11.24
C ALA A 231 -7.79 2.65 12.65
N ASN A 232 -8.06 1.68 13.54
CA ASN A 232 -7.55 1.68 14.90
C ASN A 232 -6.08 1.27 14.93
N LEU A 233 -5.20 2.22 14.61
CA LEU A 233 -3.76 2.11 14.70
C LEU A 233 -3.25 3.39 15.38
N ALA A 234 -2.47 3.26 16.44
CA ALA A 234 -2.01 4.42 17.21
C ALA A 234 -0.57 4.76 16.84
N TYR A 235 -0.32 5.99 16.38
CA TYR A 235 1.02 6.45 16.00
C TYR A 235 2.08 6.26 17.11
N ASN A 236 1.68 6.43 18.37
CA ASN A 236 2.59 6.28 19.52
C ASN A 236 3.03 4.82 19.75
N ASN A 237 2.40 3.85 19.10
CA ASN A 237 2.79 2.44 19.14
C ASN A 237 3.75 2.08 17.99
N ALA A 238 4.20 3.06 17.19
CA ALA A 238 5.17 2.82 16.14
C ALA A 238 6.51 2.41 16.74
N GLU A 239 7.14 1.40 16.15
CA GLU A 239 8.49 0.95 16.51
C GLU A 239 9.53 2.00 16.08
N SER A 240 9.30 2.61 14.92
CA SER A 240 10.15 3.67 14.38
C SER A 240 9.34 4.63 13.55
N THR A 241 9.82 5.87 13.45
CA THR A 241 9.18 6.93 12.66
C THR A 241 10.24 7.78 11.95
N TRP A 242 9.90 8.28 10.77
CA TRP A 242 10.76 9.20 10.03
C TRP A 242 9.95 10.16 9.16
N LEU A 243 10.62 11.21 8.68
CA LEU A 243 10.04 12.16 7.73
C LEU A 243 10.42 11.79 6.31
N TRP A 244 9.45 11.86 5.42
CA TRP A 244 9.63 11.73 3.98
C TRP A 244 9.35 13.07 3.31
N ASN A 245 10.40 13.69 2.78
CA ASN A 245 10.27 14.87 1.92
C ASN A 245 9.69 14.44 0.57
N PHE A 246 8.37 14.46 0.45
CA PHE A 246 7.64 13.89 -0.68
C PHE A 246 7.64 14.80 -1.90
N ASP A 247 7.33 16.08 -1.69
CA ASP A 247 7.30 17.10 -2.73
C ASP A 247 7.99 18.35 -2.21
N SER A 248 9.25 18.54 -2.61
CA SER A 248 10.05 19.71 -2.25
C SER A 248 9.96 20.83 -3.29
N THR A 249 9.28 20.58 -4.41
CA THR A 249 9.25 21.46 -5.58
C THR A 249 7.87 22.04 -5.87
N GLY A 250 6.82 21.58 -5.19
CA GLY A 250 5.43 22.01 -5.39
C GLY A 250 4.82 21.48 -6.68
N THR A 251 5.33 20.35 -7.19
CA THR A 251 4.81 19.74 -8.42
C THR A 251 3.62 18.82 -8.18
N TYR A 252 3.46 18.32 -6.95
CA TYR A 252 2.30 17.56 -6.52
C TYR A 252 1.23 18.48 -5.96
N ALA A 253 1.62 19.48 -5.16
CA ALA A 253 0.71 20.48 -4.63
C ALA A 253 1.24 21.89 -4.89
N GLU A 254 0.50 22.66 -5.69
CA GLU A 254 0.93 23.99 -6.13
C GLU A 254 1.24 24.91 -4.92
N ASN A 255 2.40 25.56 -4.96
CA ASN A 255 2.91 26.45 -3.91
C ASN A 255 3.05 25.80 -2.52
N LYS A 256 3.12 24.48 -2.45
CA LYS A 256 3.26 23.74 -1.19
C LYS A 256 4.45 22.79 -1.23
N LYS A 257 5.05 22.60 -0.07
CA LYS A 257 5.97 21.51 0.21
C LYS A 257 5.23 20.46 1.04
N ILE A 258 5.38 19.19 0.66
CA ILE A 258 4.72 18.07 1.31
C ILE A 258 5.74 17.19 2.01
N ILE A 259 5.51 16.94 3.30
CA ILE A 259 6.28 16.01 4.11
C ILE A 259 5.32 14.98 4.71
N PHE A 260 5.60 13.70 4.51
CA PHE A 260 4.88 12.63 5.21
C PHE A 260 5.62 12.23 6.49
N GLU A 261 4.86 12.04 7.57
CA GLU A 261 5.32 11.32 8.75
C GLU A 261 5.05 9.83 8.53
N VAL A 262 6.11 9.05 8.37
CA VAL A 262 6.05 7.62 8.11
C VAL A 262 6.32 6.87 9.41
N ALA A 263 5.59 5.77 9.60
CA ALA A 263 5.74 4.93 10.77
C ALA A 263 5.83 3.46 10.38
N SER A 264 6.67 2.72 11.11
CA SER A 264 6.73 1.26 11.04
C SER A 264 6.12 0.62 12.28
N PHE A 265 5.41 -0.49 12.12
CA PHE A 265 4.78 -1.24 13.20
C PHE A 265 5.14 -2.72 13.09
N ARG A 266 5.40 -3.33 14.24
CA ARG A 266 5.25 -4.77 14.42
C ARG A 266 3.76 -5.03 14.61
N MET A 267 3.17 -5.81 13.71
CA MET A 267 1.80 -6.30 13.89
C MET A 267 1.84 -7.64 14.58
#